data_AF-A0A1N6UXI5-F1
#
_entry.id   AF-A0A1N6UXI5-F1
#
_cell.length_a   1.000
_cell.length_b   1.000
_cell.length_c   1.000
_cell.angle_alpha   90.00
_cell.angle_beta   90.00
_cell.angle_gamma   90.00
#
_symmetry.space_group_name_H-M   'P 1'
#
loop_
_entity.id
_entity.type
_entity.pdbx_description
1 polymer ?
#
loop_
_entity_poly.entity_id
_entity_poly.type
_entity_poly.pdbx_seq_one_letter_code
_entity_poly.pdbx_strand_id
1 'polypeptide(L)' 'MQKTTSNFLSLNTQDFIKGLIVTVISAVFTLVAESVQQGRFSFDFTTIWHTAVAAGIAYLGKNLFTPAKNIIPIQ' A
#
# COMPACT_ATOMS: atom_id res chain seq x y z
N MET A 1 -2.78 -24.69 18.86
CA MET A 1 -1.98 -23.45 18.79
C MET A 1 -2.81 -22.38 18.07
N GLN A 2 -3.29 -21.39 18.81
CA GLN A 2 -4.11 -20.29 18.29
C GLN A 2 -3.19 -19.31 17.52
N LYS A 3 -3.34 -19.21 16.19
CA LYS A 3 -2.55 -18.29 15.37
C LYS A 3 -3.23 -16.91 15.39
N THR A 4 -2.72 -15.98 16.19
CA THR A 4 -3.17 -14.59 16.17
C THR A 4 -2.60 -13.90 14.92
N THR A 5 -3.46 -13.46 14.00
CA THR A 5 -3.02 -12.66 12.84
C THR A 5 -2.91 -11.20 13.29
N SER A 6 -1.69 -10.77 13.65
CA SER A 6 -1.23 -9.40 13.98
C SER A 6 -2.11 -8.52 14.89
N ASN A 7 -1.53 -7.95 15.95
CA ASN A 7 -2.24 -7.03 16.86
C ASN A 7 -2.79 -5.80 16.12
N PHE A 8 -4.05 -5.45 16.41
CA PHE A 8 -4.68 -4.18 16.01
C PHE A 8 -3.80 -3.00 16.45
N LEU A 9 -3.61 -1.98 15.60
CA LEU A 9 -2.67 -0.85 15.81
C LEU A 9 -1.17 -1.22 15.85
N SER A 10 -0.77 -2.45 15.54
CA SER A 10 0.64 -2.82 15.42
C SER A 10 1.07 -2.88 13.96
N LEU A 11 1.91 -1.94 13.54
CA LEU A 11 2.61 -2.02 12.25
C LEU A 11 3.76 -3.00 12.38
N ASN A 12 3.67 -4.14 11.70
CA ASN A 12 4.80 -5.05 11.58
C ASN A 12 5.77 -4.55 10.48
N THR A 13 7.06 -4.87 10.59
CA THR A 13 8.07 -4.54 9.58
C THR A 13 7.69 -5.06 8.18
N GLN A 14 6.99 -6.20 8.13
CA GLN A 14 6.47 -6.76 6.89
C GLN A 14 5.40 -5.85 6.22
N ASP A 15 4.57 -5.17 7.00
CA ASP A 15 3.54 -4.27 6.49
C ASP A 15 4.16 -2.96 5.99
N PHE A 16 5.23 -2.50 6.65
CA PHE A 16 6.02 -1.37 6.17
C PHE A 16 6.67 -1.66 4.81
N ILE A 17 7.30 -2.84 4.66
CA ILE A 17 7.93 -3.25 3.39
C ILE A 17 6.88 -3.36 2.28
N LYS A 18 5.72 -3.96 2.55
CA LYS A 18 4.64 -4.02 1.56
C LYS A 18 4.11 -2.63 1.22
N GLY A 19 4.02 -1.71 2.18
CA GLY A 19 3.66 -0.32 1.95
C GLY A 19 4.64 0.39 1.02
N LEU A 20 5.94 0.20 1.23
CA LEU A 20 6.99 0.72 0.35
C LEU A 20 6.87 0.16 -1.08
N ILE A 21 6.59 -1.13 -1.23
CA ILE A 21 6.37 -1.76 -2.54
C ILE A 21 5.16 -1.12 -3.23
N VAL A 22 4.05 -0.93 -2.51
CA VAL A 22 2.84 -0.29 -3.05
C VAL A 22 3.09 1.16 -3.47
N THR A 23 3.88 1.91 -2.71
CA THR A 23 4.33 3.27 -3.08
C THR A 23 5.05 3.27 -4.42
N VAL A 24 6.06 2.39 -4.59
CA VAL A 24 6.86 2.32 -5.82
C VAL A 24 6.01 1.88 -7.02
N ILE A 25 5.16 0.88 -6.84
CA ILE A 25 4.25 0.41 -7.90
C ILE A 25 3.30 1.54 -8.31
N SER A 26 2.72 2.26 -7.34
CA SER A 26 1.78 3.35 -7.61
C SER A 26 2.43 4.50 -8.39
N ALA A 27 3.71 4.79 -8.15
CA ALA A 27 4.47 5.75 -8.95
C ALA A 27 4.54 5.34 -10.43
N VAL A 28 4.85 4.07 -10.71
CA VAL A 28 4.91 3.52 -12.08
C VAL A 28 3.54 3.55 -12.75
N PHE A 29 2.49 3.15 -12.02
CA PHE A 29 1.12 3.19 -12.55
C PHE A 29 0.66 4.62 -12.86
N THR A 30 1.02 5.59 -12.02
CA THR A 30 0.70 7.01 -12.23
C THR A 30 1.34 7.52 -13.52
N LEU A 31 2.64 7.24 -13.70
CA LEU A 31 3.36 7.61 -14.93
C LEU A 31 2.69 7.05 -16.19
N VAL A 32 2.28 5.78 -16.16
CA VAL A 32 1.61 5.14 -17.29
C VAL A 32 0.23 5.75 -17.52
N ALA A 33 -0.56 5.95 -16.46
CA ALA A 33 -1.90 6.51 -16.55
C ALA A 33 -1.88 7.93 -17.14
N GLU A 34 -0.97 8.79 -16.67
CA GLU A 34 -0.78 10.13 -17.22
C GLU A 34 -0.32 10.11 -18.67
N SER A 35 0.62 9.22 -19.00
CA SER A 35 1.12 9.09 -20.38
C SER A 35 0.02 8.69 -21.36
N VAL A 36 -0.86 7.77 -20.94
CA VAL A 36 -2.04 7.37 -21.73
C VAL A 36 -3.03 8.52 -21.84
N GLN A 37 -3.31 9.22 -20.74
CA GLN A 37 -4.29 10.32 -20.71
C GLN A 37 -3.85 11.53 -21.55
N GLN A 38 -2.55 11.83 -21.58
CA GLN A 38 -2.00 12.94 -22.36
C GLN A 38 -1.70 12.58 -23.82
N GLY A 39 -1.79 11.30 -24.20
CA GLY A 39 -1.44 10.81 -25.54
C GLY A 39 0.04 10.96 -25.88
N ARG A 40 0.89 11.19 -24.88
CA ARG A 40 2.34 11.34 -25.02
C ARG A 40 3.01 10.92 -23.71
N PHE A 41 4.24 10.43 -23.81
CA PHE A 41 5.02 10.08 -22.63
C PHE A 41 5.44 11.35 -21.89
N SER A 42 4.82 11.61 -20.74
CA SER A 42 5.01 12.81 -19.93
C SER A 42 5.39 12.41 -18.52
N PHE A 43 6.38 13.09 -17.96
CA PHE A 43 6.87 12.85 -16.62
C PHE A 43 6.48 14.01 -15.72
N ASP A 44 5.27 13.95 -15.14
CA ASP A 44 4.91 14.84 -14.05
C ASP A 44 5.38 14.25 -12.72
N PHE A 45 6.63 14.55 -12.38
CA PHE A 45 7.21 14.10 -11.11
C PHE A 45 6.37 14.52 -9.91
N THR A 46 5.69 15.68 -9.97
CA THR A 46 4.87 16.20 -8.87
C THR A 46 3.69 15.29 -8.59
N THR A 47 2.96 14.92 -9.63
CA THR A 47 1.79 14.05 -9.50
C THR A 47 2.21 12.62 -9.15
N ILE A 48 3.32 12.15 -9.71
CA ILE A 48 3.88 10.82 -9.42
C ILE A 48 4.24 10.67 -7.94
N TRP A 49 5.03 11.60 -7.37
CA TRP A 49 5.48 11.45 -5.97
C TRP A 49 4.31 11.65 -4.99
N HIS A 50 3.38 12.57 -5.26
CA HIS A 50 2.18 12.74 -4.44
C HIS A 50 1.34 11.47 -4.41
N THR A 51 1.09 10.86 -5.58
CA THR A 51 0.28 9.64 -5.69
C THR A 51 0.96 8.46 -5.02
N ALA A 52 2.27 8.31 -5.21
CA ALA A 52 3.07 7.28 -4.57
C ALA A 52 3.00 7.37 -3.04
N VAL A 53 3.25 8.57 -2.48
CA VAL A 53 3.21 8.79 -1.03
C VAL A 53 1.80 8.58 -0.48
N ALA A 54 0.78 9.09 -1.17
CA ALA A 54 -0.61 8.88 -0.78
C ALA A 54 -0.98 7.39 -0.74
N ALA A 55 -0.56 6.60 -1.74
CA ALA A 55 -0.78 5.16 -1.79
C ALA A 55 -0.04 4.41 -0.68
N GLY A 56 1.20 4.82 -0.37
CA GLY A 56 1.97 4.28 0.74
C GLY A 56 1.29 4.52 2.10
N ILE A 57 0.88 5.77 2.35
CA ILE A 57 0.16 6.15 3.57
C ILE A 57 -1.18 5.40 3.64
N ALA A 58 -1.91 5.29 2.53
CA ALA A 58 -3.17 4.55 2.48
C ALA A 58 -2.97 3.07 2.80
N TYR A 59 -1.90 2.44 2.32
CA TYR A 59 -1.57 1.05 2.64
C TYR A 59 -1.20 0.86 4.11
N LEU A 60 -0.37 1.74 4.66
CA LEU A 60 -0.02 1.73 6.08
C LEU A 60 -1.26 1.95 6.94
N GLY A 61 -2.13 2.89 6.57
CA GLY A 61 -3.41 3.14 7.23
C GLY A 61 -4.31 1.90 7.19
N LYS A 62 -4.48 1.28 6.02
CA LYS A 62 -5.26 0.04 5.87
C LYS A 62 -4.77 -1.04 6.84
N ASN A 63 -3.47 -1.26 6.91
CA ASN A 63 -2.91 -2.30 7.77
C ASN A 63 -2.98 -1.93 9.25
N LEU A 64 -2.80 -0.65 9.59
CA LEU A 64 -2.93 -0.14 10.96
C LEU A 64 -4.35 -0.31 11.51
N PHE A 65 -5.37 -0.07 10.67
CA PHE A 65 -6.78 -0.23 11.02
C PHE A 65 -7.34 -1.64 10.76
N THR A 66 -6.50 -2.61 10.36
CA THR A 66 -6.97 -3.99 10.16
C THR A 66 -7.14 -4.68 11.53
N PRO A 67 -8.37 -5.06 11.93
CA PRO A 67 -8.61 -5.74 13.20
C PRO A 67 -7.92 -7.11 13.27
N ALA A 68 -7.37 -7.43 14.44
CA ALA A 68 -6.75 -8.73 14.69
C ALA A 68 -7.81 -9.84 14.49
N LYS A 69 -7.64 -10.65 13.44
CA LYS A 69 -8.58 -11.73 13.15
C LYS A 69 -8.19 -12.96 13.94
N ASN A 70 -9.05 -13.36 14.87
CA ASN A 70 -8.91 -14.62 15.59
C ASN A 70 -9.39 -15.75 14.67
N ILE A 71 -8.44 -16.49 14.08
CA ILE A 71 -8.75 -17.71 13.34
C ILE A 71 -8.98 -18.84 14.33
N ILE A 72 -10.24 -19.24 14.49
CA ILE A 72 -10.60 -20.47 15.18
C ILE A 72 -10.31 -21.61 14.19
N PRO A 73 -9.32 -22.49 14.45
CA PRO A 73 -9.14 -23.68 13.63
C PRO A 73 -10.39 -24.54 13.80
N ILE A 74 -11.12 -24.76 12.72
CA ILE A 74 -12.19 -25.75 12.65
C ILE A 74 -11.49 -27.11 12.84
N GLN A 75 -11.80 -27.79 13.94
CA GLN A 75 -11.29 -29.15 14.23
C GLN A 75 -11.96 -30.17 13.33
#